data_AF-A0AAD6Z6A6-F1
#
_entry.id   AF-A0AAD6Z6A6-F1
#
_cell.length_a   1.000
_cell.length_b   1.000
_cell.length_c   1.000
_cell.angle_alpha   90.00
_cell.angle_beta   90.00
_cell.angle_gamma   90.00
#
_symmetry.space_group_name_H-M   'P 1'
#
loop_
_entity.id
_entity.type
_entity.pdbx_description
1 polymer ?
#
loop_
_entity_poly.entity_id
_entity_poly.type
_entity_poly.pdbx_seq_one_letter_code
_entity_poly.pdbx_strand_id
1 'polypeptide(L)'
;MPNRHISRDVKIAALNLLDELLELLKHNRFISAHYTTIHRELERAGMSRTILKEIAMERSEPSHMDYVREASQYPAEYLGFLDETSKNDKTPGRRRGRGQKGQRAIKRRKIVRDLSASALLPISRTAQCPRHG
;
A
#
# COMPACT_ATOMS: atom_id res chain seq x y z
N MET A 1 16.79 -2.72 -20.66
CA MET A 1 16.31 -2.23 -19.34
C MET A 1 14.79 -2.41 -19.30
N PRO A 2 14.23 -3.38 -18.57
CA PRO A 2 12.79 -3.63 -18.60
C PRO A 2 12.07 -2.44 -17.98
N ASN A 3 11.18 -1.84 -18.78
CA ASN A 3 10.26 -0.79 -18.36
C ASN A 3 9.50 -1.27 -17.12
N ARG A 4 9.66 -0.58 -15.98
CA ARG A 4 8.69 -0.68 -14.89
C ARG A 4 7.40 0.02 -15.34
N HIS A 5 6.69 -0.63 -16.26
CA HIS A 5 5.25 -0.47 -16.32
C HIS A 5 4.76 -0.82 -14.92
N ILE A 6 4.33 0.20 -14.18
CA ILE A 6 3.35 -0.03 -13.12
C ILE A 6 2.27 -0.84 -13.85
N SER A 7 2.09 -2.11 -13.49
CA SER A 7 1.23 -3.01 -14.27
C SER A 7 -0.11 -2.31 -14.47
N ARG A 8 -0.69 -2.44 -15.67
CA ARG A 8 -1.98 -1.80 -15.96
C ARG A 8 -2.99 -2.14 -14.86
N ASP A 9 -2.89 -3.35 -14.32
CA ASP A 9 -3.62 -3.92 -13.20
C ASP A 9 -3.58 -3.05 -11.93
N VAL A 10 -2.45 -2.44 -11.59
CA VAL A 10 -2.32 -1.58 -10.40
C VAL A 10 -2.95 -0.18 -10.60
N LYS A 11 -3.05 0.29 -11.86
CA LYS A 11 -3.85 1.48 -12.17
C LYS A 11 -5.35 1.14 -12.22
N ILE A 12 -5.69 -0.06 -12.69
CA ILE A 12 -7.05 -0.59 -12.74
C ILE A 12 -7.60 -0.74 -11.31
N ALA A 13 -6.82 -1.29 -10.36
CA ALA A 13 -7.27 -1.46 -8.97
C ALA A 13 -7.72 -0.14 -8.30
N ALA A 14 -6.95 0.94 -8.42
CA ALA A 14 -7.32 2.23 -7.82
C ALA A 14 -8.49 2.94 -8.54
N LEU A 15 -8.69 2.66 -9.85
CA LEU A 15 -9.89 3.10 -10.57
C LEU A 15 -11.12 2.32 -10.08
N ASN A 16 -10.97 1.01 -9.87
CA ASN A 16 -12.04 0.14 -9.40
C ASN A 16 -12.63 0.60 -8.06
N LEU A 17 -11.83 1.06 -7.10
CA LEU A 17 -12.34 1.53 -5.80
C LEU A 17 -13.22 2.79 -5.92
N LEU A 18 -12.84 3.74 -6.76
CA LEU A 18 -13.61 4.98 -6.97
C LEU A 18 -14.89 4.70 -7.76
N ASP A 19 -14.82 3.80 -8.74
CA ASP A 19 -15.96 3.37 -9.54
C ASP A 19 -16.95 2.54 -8.69
N GLU A 20 -16.46 1.66 -7.82
CA GLU A 20 -17.24 0.91 -6.83
C GLU A 20 -17.92 1.87 -5.83
N LEU A 21 -17.20 2.88 -5.33
CA LEU A 21 -17.76 3.86 -4.41
C LEU A 21 -18.85 4.71 -5.09
N LEU A 22 -18.71 4.99 -6.37
CA LEU A 22 -19.73 5.65 -7.19
C LEU A 22 -20.96 4.76 -7.35
N GLU A 23 -20.77 3.47 -7.60
CA GLU A 23 -21.84 2.49 -7.68
C GLU A 23 -22.58 2.33 -6.34
N LEU A 24 -21.87 2.27 -5.22
CA LEU A 24 -22.44 2.20 -3.87
C LEU A 24 -23.23 3.46 -3.51
N LEU A 25 -22.74 4.65 -3.87
CA LEU A 25 -23.47 5.90 -3.64
C LEU A 25 -24.75 5.99 -4.48
N LYS A 26 -24.71 5.47 -5.71
CA LYS A 26 -25.87 5.41 -6.60
C LYS A 26 -26.93 4.43 -6.09
N HIS A 27 -26.53 3.25 -5.62
CA HIS A 27 -27.47 2.21 -5.18
C HIS A 27 -27.99 2.43 -3.75
N ASN A 28 -27.14 2.85 -2.81
CA ASN A 28 -27.55 2.95 -1.40
C ASN A 28 -28.18 4.30 -1.04
N ARG A 29 -27.82 5.38 -1.75
CA ARG A 29 -28.27 6.75 -1.43
C ARG A 29 -28.94 7.48 -2.59
N PHE A 30 -29.02 6.88 -3.77
CA PHE A 30 -29.51 7.53 -5.00
C PHE A 30 -28.79 8.84 -5.32
N ILE A 31 -27.54 8.98 -4.89
CA ILE A 31 -26.73 10.18 -5.14
C ILE A 31 -25.91 9.92 -6.40
N SER A 32 -26.18 10.72 -7.43
CA SER A 32 -25.33 10.78 -8.63
C SER A 32 -24.23 11.84 -8.40
N ALA A 33 -23.02 11.39 -8.13
CA ALA A 33 -21.85 12.25 -7.95
C ALA A 33 -20.77 11.89 -8.97
N HIS A 34 -20.12 12.91 -9.53
CA HIS A 34 -18.98 12.71 -10.42
C HIS A 34 -17.74 12.29 -9.62
N TYR A 35 -16.87 11.44 -10.20
CA TYR A 35 -15.70 10.88 -9.52
C TYR A 35 -14.77 11.96 -8.91
N THR A 36 -14.68 13.13 -9.55
CA THR A 36 -13.86 14.25 -9.05
C THR A 36 -14.38 14.82 -7.73
N THR A 37 -15.70 14.78 -7.52
CA THR A 37 -16.34 15.26 -6.29
C THR A 37 -16.01 14.30 -5.15
N ILE A 38 -16.17 13.00 -5.40
CA ILE A 38 -15.81 11.95 -4.43
C ILE A 38 -14.33 12.05 -4.05
N HIS A 39 -13.44 12.19 -5.04
CA HIS A 39 -12.01 12.33 -4.80
C HIS A 39 -11.67 13.56 -3.95
N ARG A 40 -12.31 14.71 -4.21
CA ARG A 40 -12.10 15.94 -3.41
C ARG A 40 -12.57 15.78 -1.97
N GLU A 41 -13.71 15.13 -1.74
CA GLU A 41 -14.19 14.88 -0.39
C GLU A 41 -13.31 13.89 0.37
N LEU A 42 -12.81 12.86 -0.31
CA LEU A 42 -11.81 11.95 0.26
C LEU A 42 -10.51 12.70 0.62
N GLU A 43 -10.02 13.57 -0.25
CA GLU A 43 -8.84 14.41 0.06
C GLU A 43 -9.10 15.34 1.24
N ARG A 44 -10.30 15.94 1.35
CA ARG A 44 -10.71 16.76 2.51
C ARG A 44 -10.76 15.96 3.80
N ALA A 45 -11.15 14.69 3.73
CA ALA A 45 -11.13 13.75 4.85
C ALA A 45 -9.72 13.21 5.18
N GLY A 46 -8.68 13.66 4.47
CA GLY A 46 -7.29 13.22 4.69
C GLY A 46 -6.91 11.92 3.96
N MET A 47 -7.81 11.36 3.15
CA MET A 47 -7.55 10.15 2.35
C MET A 47 -6.75 10.53 1.10
N SER A 48 -5.42 10.40 1.20
CA SER A 48 -4.54 10.60 0.04
C SER A 48 -4.70 9.49 -0.99
N ARG A 49 -4.36 9.79 -2.25
CA ARG A 49 -4.29 8.80 -3.34
C ARG A 49 -3.45 7.55 -3.03
N THR A 50 -2.44 7.67 -2.17
CA THR A 50 -1.61 6.53 -1.78
C THR A 50 -2.40 5.55 -0.92
N ILE A 51 -3.14 6.08 0.05
CA ILE A 51 -4.00 5.31 0.96
C ILE A 51 -5.10 4.61 0.16
N LEU A 52 -5.78 5.33 -0.73
CA LEU A 52 -6.83 4.75 -1.58
C LEU A 52 -6.30 3.61 -2.46
N LYS A 53 -5.07 3.74 -2.95
CA LYS A 53 -4.44 2.71 -3.77
C LYS A 53 -4.07 1.48 -2.96
N GLU A 54 -3.59 1.66 -1.74
CA GLU A 54 -3.27 0.58 -0.81
C GLU A 54 -4.52 -0.20 -0.45
N ILE A 55 -5.58 0.49 -0.03
CA ILE A 55 -6.91 -0.11 0.23
C ILE A 55 -7.42 -0.88 -1.00
N ALA A 56 -7.29 -0.30 -2.20
CA ALA A 56 -7.73 -0.96 -3.42
C ALA A 56 -6.89 -2.20 -3.78
N MET A 57 -5.60 -2.22 -3.41
CA MET A 57 -4.72 -3.37 -3.62
C MET A 57 -4.98 -4.49 -2.62
N GLU A 58 -5.35 -4.14 -1.39
CA GLU A 58 -5.70 -5.09 -0.33
C GLU A 58 -7.08 -5.73 -0.55
N ARG A 59 -7.99 -5.05 -1.26
CA ARG A 59 -9.34 -5.53 -1.63
C ARG A 59 -9.37 -6.59 -2.74
N SER A 60 -8.64 -7.69 -2.58
CA SER A 60 -8.97 -8.94 -3.27
C SER A 60 -9.94 -9.72 -2.38
N GLU A 61 -11.25 -9.52 -2.58
CA GLU A 61 -12.29 -10.15 -1.75
C GLU A 61 -12.12 -11.67 -1.61
N PRO A 62 -11.82 -12.44 -2.69
CA PRO A 62 -11.62 -13.88 -2.57
C PRO A 62 -10.40 -14.22 -1.71
N SER A 63 -9.26 -13.53 -1.93
CA SER A 63 -8.03 -13.78 -1.18
C SER A 63 -8.15 -13.38 0.28
N HIS A 64 -8.88 -12.30 0.57
CA HIS A 64 -9.16 -11.86 1.93
C HIS A 64 -10.05 -12.86 2.67
N MET A 65 -11.12 -13.34 2.03
CA MET A 65 -12.01 -14.34 2.61
C MET A 65 -11.31 -15.68 2.86
N ASP A 66 -10.46 -16.13 1.94
CA ASP A 66 -9.66 -17.35 2.12
C ASP A 66 -8.67 -17.20 3.29
N TYR A 67 -8.00 -16.04 3.39
CA TYR A 67 -7.11 -15.74 4.51
C TYR A 67 -7.84 -15.74 5.86
N VAL A 68 -8.98 -15.05 5.96
CA VAL A 68 -9.77 -15.01 7.20
C VAL A 68 -10.27 -16.40 7.58
N ARG A 69 -10.71 -17.19 6.60
CA ARG A 69 -11.16 -18.57 6.82
C ARG A 69 -10.03 -19.45 7.36
N GLU A 70 -8.83 -19.37 6.79
CA GLU A 70 -7.66 -20.13 7.26
C GLU A 70 -7.21 -19.66 8.65
N ALA A 71 -7.08 -18.35 8.86
CA ALA A 71 -6.66 -17.76 10.12
C ALA A 71 -7.64 -18.05 11.27
N SER A 72 -8.96 -18.12 10.99
CA SER A 72 -10.00 -18.38 11.99
C SER A 72 -9.93 -19.77 12.62
N GLN A 73 -9.20 -20.71 12.02
CA GLN A 73 -9.03 -22.07 12.54
C GLN A 73 -8.13 -22.12 13.78
N TYR A 74 -7.35 -21.06 14.02
CA TYR A 74 -6.40 -20.99 15.12
C TYR A 74 -6.86 -19.97 16.17
N PRO A 75 -6.83 -20.31 17.47
CA PRO A 75 -7.01 -19.33 18.53
C PRO A 75 -5.87 -18.30 18.48
N ALA A 76 -6.17 -17.07 18.90
CA ALA A 76 -5.25 -15.93 18.78
C ALA A 76 -3.89 -16.14 19.49
N GLU A 77 -3.83 -17.04 20.47
CA GLU A 77 -2.61 -17.40 21.20
C GLU A 77 -1.59 -18.16 20.34
N TYR A 78 -2.04 -18.82 19.26
CA TYR A 78 -1.18 -19.56 18.34
C TYR A 78 -0.79 -18.76 17.08
N LEU A 79 -1.28 -17.52 16.93
CA LEU A 79 -0.93 -16.65 15.81
C LEU A 79 0.36 -15.87 16.13
N GLY A 80 1.44 -16.22 15.45
CA GLY A 80 2.70 -15.47 15.47
C GLY A 80 2.81 -14.53 14.27
N PHE A 81 3.26 -13.29 14.48
CA PHE A 81 3.58 -12.37 13.40
C PHE A 81 5.08 -12.43 13.11
N LEU A 82 5.42 -12.79 11.88
CA LEU A 82 6.78 -12.80 11.37
C LEU A 82 6.85 -11.81 10.22
N ASP A 83 7.61 -10.74 10.38
CA ASP A 83 7.83 -9.76 9.32
C ASP A 83 9.26 -9.91 8.76
N GLU A 84 9.36 -10.05 7.44
CA GLU A 84 10.66 -10.03 6.78
C GLU A 84 11.00 -8.59 6.42
N THR A 85 12.06 -8.08 7.04
CA THR A 85 12.62 -6.78 6.67
C THR A 85 13.84 -6.99 5.80
N SER A 86 13.80 -6.49 4.57
CA SER A 86 14.96 -6.44 3.68
C SER A 86 15.47 -5.01 3.55
N LYS A 87 16.70 -4.78 3.98
CA LYS A 87 17.41 -3.53 3.73
C LYS A 87 18.19 -3.68 2.43
N ASN A 88 17.64 -3.08 1.38
CA ASN A 88 18.35 -2.90 0.13
C ASN A 88 19.15 -1.60 0.21
N ASP A 89 20.48 -1.69 0.35
CA ASP A 89 21.39 -0.55 0.19
C ASP A 89 21.58 -0.20 -1.29
N LYS A 90 20.46 -0.04 -2.00
CA LYS A 90 20.42 0.56 -3.34
C LYS A 90 20.95 1.98 -3.22
N THR A 91 21.76 2.43 -4.19
CA THR A 91 22.26 3.81 -4.24
C THR A 91 21.09 4.78 -4.00
N PRO A 92 21.01 5.44 -2.83
CA PRO A 92 19.82 6.15 -2.45
C PRO A 92 19.63 7.30 -3.41
N GLY A 93 18.43 7.36 -3.97
CA GLY A 93 17.93 8.66 -4.29
C GLY A 93 16.64 8.69 -5.07
N ARG A 94 16.14 9.92 -5.16
CA ARG A 94 14.91 10.31 -5.83
C ARG A 94 14.67 9.64 -7.19
N ARG A 95 13.53 8.98 -7.35
CA ARG A 95 13.07 8.44 -8.64
C ARG A 95 12.82 9.55 -9.66
N ARG A 96 12.32 10.70 -9.22
CA ARG A 96 12.02 11.89 -10.03
C ARG A 96 13.01 13.01 -9.72
N GLY A 97 13.52 13.68 -10.76
CA GLY A 97 14.35 14.88 -10.61
C GLY A 97 13.50 16.09 -10.24
N ARG A 98 14.13 17.12 -9.70
CA ARG A 98 13.52 18.45 -9.51
C ARG A 98 13.96 19.33 -10.68
N GLY A 99 13.04 20.14 -11.20
CA GLY A 99 13.27 21.07 -12.30
C GLY A 99 12.11 22.05 -12.38
N GLN A 100 12.28 23.14 -13.12
CA GLN A 100 11.19 24.09 -13.34
C GLN A 100 10.03 23.44 -14.10
N LYS A 101 8.82 23.97 -13.91
CA LYS A 101 7.62 23.47 -14.59
C LYS A 101 7.82 23.58 -16.10
N GLY A 102 7.67 22.46 -16.81
CA GLY A 102 7.89 22.38 -18.27
C GLY A 102 9.33 22.03 -18.69
N GLN A 103 10.29 21.99 -17.76
CA GLN A 103 11.68 21.64 -18.08
C GLN A 103 12.00 20.18 -17.72
N ARG A 104 12.88 19.57 -18.51
CA ARG A 104 13.38 18.22 -18.26
C ARG A 104 14.38 18.24 -17.10
N ALA A 105 14.07 17.55 -16.01
CA ALA A 105 15.01 17.40 -14.89
C ALA A 105 16.18 16.47 -15.29
N ILE A 106 17.40 17.00 -15.27
CA ILE A 106 18.63 16.22 -15.53
C ILE A 106 19.03 15.48 -14.24
N LYS A 107 19.35 14.19 -14.36
CA LYS A 107 19.76 13.35 -13.24
C LYS A 107 21.04 12.59 -13.59
N ARG A 108 22.11 12.82 -12.83
CA ARG A 108 23.36 12.05 -12.90
C ARG A 108 23.46 11.18 -11.64
N ARG A 109 23.78 9.90 -11.79
CA ARG A 109 24.01 8.97 -10.66
C ARG A 109 25.16 8.02 -10.96
N LYS A 110 25.97 7.77 -9.93
CA LYS A 110 26.89 6.63 -9.87
C LYS A 110 26.05 5.38 -9.56
N ILE A 111 26.22 4.33 -10.35
CA ILE A 111 25.56 3.03 -10.11
C ILE A 111 26.53 2.18 -9.31
N VAL A 112 26.14 1.73 -8.13
CA VAL A 112 26.90 0.78 -7.30
C VAL A 112 26.18 -0.58 -7.36
N ARG A 113 26.94 -1.67 -7.51
CA ARG A 113 26.40 -3.04 -7.53
C ARG A 113 26.13 -3.54 -6.11
N ASP A 114 25.17 -4.46 -6.02
CA ASP A 114 24.29 -4.68 -4.87
C ASP A 114 24.96 -5.29 -3.61
N LEU A 115 24.53 -4.80 -2.44
CA LEU A 115 24.62 -5.46 -1.14
C LEU A 115 23.21 -5.36 -0.51
N SER A 116 22.60 -6.50 -0.22
CA SER A 116 21.29 -6.59 0.43
C SER A 116 21.39 -7.41 1.71
N ALA A 117 20.79 -6.93 2.80
CA ALA A 117 20.63 -7.67 4.04
C ALA A 117 19.15 -7.96 4.28
N SER A 118 18.81 -9.19 4.64
CA SER A 118 17.46 -9.59 5.06
C SER A 118 17.50 -10.08 6.52
N ALA A 119 16.45 -9.74 7.28
CA ALA A 119 16.27 -10.18 8.65
C ALA A 119 14.80 -10.55 8.90
N LEU A 120 14.59 -11.62 9.68
CA LEU A 120 13.27 -12.02 10.16
C LEU A 120 13.05 -11.44 11.56
N LEU A 121 11.97 -10.70 11.74
CA LEU A 121 11.60 -10.10 13.02
C LEU A 121 10.34 -10.77 13.56
N PRO A 122 10.46 -11.71 14.52
CA PRO A 122 9.29 -12.23 15.22
C PRO A 122 8.77 -11.16 16.19
N ILE A 123 7.49 -10.82 16.08
CA ILE A 123 6.82 -9.92 17.02
C ILE A 123 5.95 -10.78 17.94
N SER A 124 6.39 -10.97 19.19
CA SER A 124 5.61 -11.66 20.22
C SER A 124 4.91 -10.64 21.14
N ARG A 125 3.74 -11.01 21.68
CA ARG A 125 3.01 -10.20 22.67
C ARG A 125 3.66 -10.21 24.08
N THR A 126 4.77 -10.91 24.27
CA THR A 126 5.40 -11.08 25.60
C THR A 126 6.38 -9.95 25.90
N ALA A 127 5.85 -8.75 26.16
CA ALA A 127 6.55 -7.73 26.93
C ALA A 127 5.82 -7.54 28.27
N GLN A 128 5.84 -8.57 29.11
CA GLN A 128 5.61 -8.35 30.55
C GLN A 128 6.94 -7.90 31.14
N CYS A 129 7.08 -6.59 31.35
CA CYS A 129 8.14 -6.05 32.19
C CYS A 129 8.02 -6.70 33.59
N PRO A 130 9.12 -7.24 34.17
CA PRO A 130 9.07 -7.76 35.53
C PRO A 130 8.74 -6.60 36.48
N ARG A 131 7.61 -6.67 37.16
CA ARG A 131 7.34 -5.83 38.33
C ARG A 131 8.18 -6.39 39.46
N HIS A 132 9.32 -5.76 39.76
CA HIS A 132 10.03 -6.00 41.00
C HIS A 132 9.15 -5.54 42.16
N GLY A 133 8.85 -6.46 43.07
CA GLY A 133 8.22 -6.19 44.37
C GLY A 133 9.23 -5.75 45.41
#